data_AF-A0ABD2VW72-F1
#
_entry.id   AF-A0ABD2VW72-F1
#
_cell.length_a   1.000
_cell.length_b   1.000
_cell.length_c   1.000
_cell.angle_alpha   90.00
_cell.angle_beta   90.00
_cell.angle_gamma   90.00
#
_symmetry.space_group_name_H-M   'P 1'
#
loop_
_entity.id
_entity.type
_entity.pdbx_description
1 polymer ?
#
loop_
_entity_poly.entity_id
_entity_poly.type
_entity_poly.pdbx_seq_one_letter_code
_entity_poly.pdbx_strand_id
1 'polypeptide(L)'
;MNKNKMGSSDEEESFSNENNSKNESPEKLNDESLDEKDVMKILVATDLHLGYEQTTKRVQEDDSFRTFEEILQYAEEHEVDMILLGGDLFHEAKPSHNVVTKCINLLRKYCLNERQVKIQFLTDPEVAFSHCEQKKVNYEDKNFKVGIPVFSIHGNHDDPSFGAVGTMDVLAATGLINYFGKWSDVTKISIVPLLFRKGSTTVALYGLSYMNDQRLSRLIRNDKFHFVRGEETGNPFNMLILHQNRAQHSKNSFVPEDLLPDFLDLVIYGHEHECLIMPEQSKLNPKIHVCQPGSSVATSLAQGESVPKHVGLLSIYKNKFKMDQLPLKTVRPFVFEDLLLNECNDEISTFKSRTEAVEEFVDNYVENVLIPRATELLTDHPMQPQKPLIRLRIFYSNDNDMFDPLRLSQKYYHVVANPHDIFLFRKCSSKLKKKDIIPSNQDLGEIEEIFRFDEGDKDWKRSVQGGISDYFKQDDQVGKLTVLSLNELNRALSRFVDTNDVNAFNELVEHQVKETVSYLLEDGRDYKNKQDILEGIKDYSIARELSEEDNKNVNSNDDALPDDTHAKKRGKYQKLDDEEADCLQNNTKRSKAKVSKKISALDISTSSRSKKI
;
A
#
# COMPACT_ATOMS: atom_id res chain seq x y z
N MET A 1 -55.38 -58.83 -32.15
CA MET A 1 -55.15 -59.71 -33.32
C MET A 1 -53.96 -59.20 -34.11
N ASN A 2 -53.32 -60.07 -34.90
CA ASN A 2 -52.25 -59.89 -35.92
C ASN A 2 -51.57 -58.51 -36.06
N LYS A 3 -50.25 -58.40 -35.94
CA LYS A 3 -49.23 -58.86 -36.92
C LYS A 3 -49.43 -58.29 -38.34
N ASN A 4 -48.58 -57.33 -38.70
CA ASN A 4 -47.69 -57.32 -39.90
C ASN A 4 -47.56 -55.94 -40.54
N LYS A 5 -46.32 -55.43 -40.63
CA LYS A 5 -45.65 -55.23 -41.93
C LYS A 5 -44.14 -55.08 -41.74
N MET A 6 -43.40 -55.63 -42.71
CA MET A 6 -41.99 -55.30 -42.97
C MET A 6 -41.96 -54.20 -44.03
N GLY A 7 -40.88 -53.42 -44.10
CA GLY A 7 -40.67 -52.44 -45.17
C GLY A 7 -39.68 -51.37 -44.74
N SER A 8 -38.41 -51.55 -45.11
CA SER A 8 -37.30 -50.65 -44.79
C SER A 8 -36.87 -49.86 -46.02
N SER A 9 -36.75 -48.54 -45.90
CA SER A 9 -35.61 -47.78 -46.43
C SER A 9 -35.59 -46.36 -45.84
N ASP A 10 -34.53 -45.62 -46.18
CA ASP A 10 -34.34 -44.18 -46.07
C ASP A 10 -33.93 -43.63 -44.68
N GLU A 11 -33.24 -42.50 -44.70
CA GLU A 11 -32.25 -42.08 -43.69
C GLU A 11 -32.76 -40.91 -42.83
N GLU A 12 -32.56 -40.96 -41.51
CA GLU A 12 -32.73 -39.81 -40.61
C GLU A 12 -31.42 -39.52 -39.86
N GLU A 13 -30.85 -38.34 -40.09
CA GLU A 13 -29.74 -37.82 -39.28
C GLU A 13 -30.23 -37.50 -37.86
N SER A 14 -29.53 -38.01 -36.84
CA SER A 14 -29.75 -37.60 -35.44
C SER A 14 -28.46 -37.06 -34.84
N PHE A 15 -28.28 -35.75 -34.92
CA PHE A 15 -27.21 -35.04 -34.19
C PHE A 15 -27.45 -35.14 -32.68
N SER A 16 -26.64 -35.95 -32.00
CA SER A 16 -26.52 -35.95 -30.54
C SER A 16 -25.15 -35.38 -30.15
N ASN A 17 -25.14 -34.28 -29.40
CA ASN A 17 -23.91 -33.57 -29.05
C ASN A 17 -23.04 -34.39 -28.09
N GLU A 18 -21.84 -34.80 -28.52
CA GLU A 18 -20.76 -35.12 -27.60
C GLU A 18 -20.23 -33.82 -26.98
N ASN A 19 -20.45 -33.63 -25.68
CA ASN A 19 -19.78 -32.61 -24.90
C ASN A 19 -19.60 -33.12 -23.47
N ASN A 20 -18.40 -33.62 -23.17
CA ASN A 20 -18.06 -34.15 -21.85
C ASN A 20 -16.60 -33.80 -21.52
N SER A 21 -16.34 -32.49 -21.47
CA SER A 21 -15.05 -31.90 -21.10
C SER A 21 -14.69 -32.29 -19.68
N LYS A 22 -13.68 -33.15 -19.51
CA LYS A 22 -13.13 -33.46 -18.20
C LYS A 22 -12.34 -32.25 -17.68
N ASN A 23 -12.58 -31.88 -16.43
CA ASN A 23 -11.71 -30.95 -15.73
C ASN A 23 -10.35 -31.62 -15.49
N GLU A 24 -9.32 -31.17 -16.19
CA GLU A 24 -7.95 -31.57 -15.89
C GLU A 24 -7.42 -30.71 -14.72
N SER A 25 -7.35 -31.31 -13.54
CA SER A 25 -6.61 -30.75 -12.40
C SER A 25 -5.13 -30.63 -12.77
N PRO A 26 -4.38 -29.63 -12.25
CA PRO A 26 -2.97 -29.44 -12.57
C PRO A 26 -2.18 -30.74 -12.36
N GLU A 27 -1.37 -31.11 -13.36
CA GLU A 27 -0.60 -32.35 -13.34
C GLU A 27 0.28 -32.42 -12.09
N LYS A 28 0.00 -33.39 -11.21
CA LYS A 28 0.92 -33.72 -10.13
C LYS A 28 2.28 -34.11 -10.73
N LEU A 29 3.35 -33.64 -10.11
CA LEU A 29 4.69 -34.14 -10.36
C LEU A 29 4.70 -35.65 -10.07
N ASN A 30 4.75 -36.47 -11.12
CA ASN A 30 4.82 -37.92 -10.98
C ASN A 30 6.19 -38.34 -10.42
N ASP A 31 6.19 -39.44 -9.67
CA ASP A 31 7.28 -39.88 -8.77
C ASP A 31 8.48 -40.53 -9.51
N GLU A 32 8.80 -40.06 -10.71
CA GLU A 32 9.95 -40.53 -11.51
C GLU A 32 11.23 -39.77 -11.14
N SER A 33 11.80 -40.12 -9.98
CA SER A 33 13.15 -39.75 -9.52
C SER A 33 13.55 -38.29 -9.77
N LEU A 34 12.78 -37.35 -9.21
CA LEU A 34 13.17 -35.94 -9.12
C LEU A 34 14.46 -35.83 -8.29
N ASP A 35 15.57 -35.48 -8.95
CA ASP A 35 16.84 -35.23 -8.27
C ASP A 35 16.81 -33.86 -7.57
N GLU A 36 16.82 -33.86 -6.23
CA GLU A 36 16.74 -32.64 -5.42
C GLU A 36 17.84 -31.61 -5.72
N LYS A 37 18.97 -32.02 -6.32
CA LYS A 37 20.02 -31.08 -6.73
C LYS A 37 19.55 -30.14 -7.86
N ASP A 38 18.56 -30.57 -8.65
CA ASP A 38 17.99 -29.83 -9.77
C ASP A 38 16.73 -29.02 -9.37
N VAL A 39 16.11 -29.30 -8.21
CA VAL A 39 14.88 -28.61 -7.77
C VAL A 39 15.24 -27.31 -7.04
N MET A 40 14.88 -26.15 -7.60
CA MET A 40 15.11 -24.86 -6.97
C MET A 40 13.96 -24.54 -6.00
N LYS A 41 14.28 -24.35 -4.71
CA LYS A 41 13.34 -23.97 -3.65
C LYS A 41 13.43 -22.48 -3.37
N ILE A 42 12.31 -21.78 -3.42
CA ILE A 42 12.20 -20.34 -3.15
C ILE A 42 11.14 -20.14 -2.07
N LEU A 43 11.46 -19.43 -0.98
CA LEU A 43 10.42 -18.93 -0.07
C LEU A 43 9.88 -17.60 -0.60
N VAL A 44 8.57 -17.51 -0.83
CA VAL A 44 7.88 -16.33 -1.35
C VAL A 44 7.06 -15.71 -0.23
N ALA A 45 7.32 -14.43 0.04
CA ALA A 45 6.56 -13.59 0.97
C ALA A 45 6.44 -12.16 0.40
N THR A 46 5.57 -11.34 0.98
CA THR A 46 5.40 -9.93 0.58
C THR A 46 4.83 -9.13 1.74
N ASP A 47 4.90 -7.80 1.64
CA ASP A 47 4.09 -6.86 2.43
C ASP A 47 4.20 -7.17 3.95
N LEU A 48 5.46 -7.13 4.40
CA LEU A 48 5.87 -7.49 5.76
C LEU A 48 5.67 -6.33 6.74
N HIS A 49 5.61 -5.09 6.22
CA HIS A 49 5.29 -3.86 6.95
C HIS A 49 6.04 -3.74 8.29
N LEU A 50 7.36 -3.99 8.27
CA LEU A 50 8.20 -3.88 9.47
C LEU A 50 8.10 -2.45 10.04
N GLY A 51 7.74 -2.36 11.33
CA GLY A 51 7.50 -1.10 12.03
C GLY A 51 6.03 -0.68 12.17
N TYR A 52 5.08 -1.37 11.52
CA TYR A 52 3.64 -1.10 11.68
C TYR A 52 3.21 -1.07 13.17
N GLU A 53 2.35 -0.10 13.53
CA GLU A 53 1.85 0.24 14.88
C GLU A 53 2.88 0.49 16.02
N GLN A 54 4.19 0.29 15.82
CA GLN A 54 5.23 0.54 16.84
C GLN A 54 5.31 2.00 17.30
N THR A 55 4.84 2.95 16.50
CA THR A 55 4.90 4.40 16.77
C THR A 55 3.58 4.98 17.31
N THR A 56 2.49 4.20 17.32
CA THR A 56 1.13 4.70 17.55
C THR A 56 0.36 3.93 18.63
N LYS A 57 -0.55 3.03 18.24
CA LYS A 57 -1.51 2.39 19.15
C LYS A 57 -0.89 1.31 20.04
N ARG A 58 0.19 0.63 19.58
CA ARG A 58 0.67 -0.62 20.19
C ARG A 58 2.21 -0.70 20.28
N VAL A 59 2.82 0.35 20.83
CA VAL A 59 4.28 0.55 20.98
C VAL A 59 5.07 -0.63 21.62
N GLN A 60 4.40 -1.54 22.33
CA GLN A 60 5.01 -2.72 22.97
C GLN A 60 4.83 -4.03 22.16
N GLU A 61 4.13 -4.01 21.03
CA GLU A 61 3.80 -5.20 20.25
C GLU A 61 4.64 -5.28 18.98
N ASP A 62 5.48 -6.31 18.90
CA ASP A 62 6.48 -6.52 17.84
C ASP A 62 5.97 -7.43 16.70
N ASP A 63 4.67 -7.41 16.41
CA ASP A 63 3.99 -8.40 15.58
C ASP A 63 4.67 -8.62 14.20
N SER A 64 4.93 -7.57 13.43
CA SER A 64 5.61 -7.68 12.13
C SER A 64 7.03 -8.26 12.23
N PHE A 65 7.74 -8.02 13.34
CA PHE A 65 9.06 -8.61 13.58
C PHE A 65 8.98 -10.07 14.02
N ARG A 66 7.97 -10.46 14.80
CA ARG A 66 7.72 -11.86 15.19
C ARG A 66 7.39 -12.71 13.97
N THR A 67 6.55 -12.20 13.07
CA THR A 67 6.18 -12.91 11.85
C THR A 67 7.28 -12.90 10.80
N PHE A 68 8.05 -11.82 10.65
CA PHE A 68 9.26 -11.86 9.82
C PHE A 68 10.31 -12.85 10.36
N GLU A 69 10.47 -12.95 11.68
CA GLU A 69 11.34 -13.97 12.30
C GLU A 69 10.84 -15.41 12.05
N GLU A 70 9.51 -15.66 12.06
CA GLU A 70 8.92 -16.94 11.65
C GLU A 70 9.18 -17.25 10.17
N ILE A 71 9.03 -16.28 9.27
CA ILE A 71 9.29 -16.44 7.82
C ILE A 71 10.76 -16.80 7.58
N LEU A 72 11.70 -16.19 8.32
CA LEU A 72 13.11 -16.55 8.26
C LEU A 72 13.41 -17.94 8.84
N GLN A 73 12.68 -18.38 9.88
CA GLN A 73 12.76 -19.75 10.40
C GLN A 73 12.27 -20.77 9.36
N TYR A 74 11.17 -20.49 8.64
CA TYR A 74 10.71 -21.36 7.55
C TYR A 74 11.71 -21.48 6.39
N ALA A 75 12.46 -20.40 6.10
CA ALA A 75 13.52 -20.45 5.10
C ALA A 75 14.68 -21.39 5.50
N GLU A 76 15.02 -21.42 6.79
CA GLU A 76 16.01 -22.33 7.37
C GLU A 76 15.48 -23.78 7.43
N GLU A 77 14.29 -24.00 8.00
CA GLU A 77 13.66 -25.32 8.20
C GLU A 77 13.46 -26.08 6.87
N HIS A 78 12.97 -25.41 5.82
CA HIS A 78 12.70 -26.05 4.53
C HIS A 78 13.92 -26.12 3.59
N GLU A 79 15.08 -25.63 4.05
CA GLU A 79 16.33 -25.56 3.28
C GLU A 79 16.17 -24.82 1.93
N VAL A 80 15.53 -23.65 1.90
CA VAL A 80 15.29 -22.92 0.63
C VAL A 80 16.59 -22.40 0.01
N ASP A 81 16.69 -22.33 -1.32
CA ASP A 81 17.87 -21.83 -2.00
C ASP A 81 17.96 -20.29 -1.99
N MET A 82 16.81 -19.60 -1.91
CA MET A 82 16.70 -18.15 -1.73
C MET A 82 15.32 -17.75 -1.16
N ILE A 83 15.25 -16.53 -0.61
CA ILE A 83 13.98 -15.87 -0.24
C ILE A 83 13.67 -14.79 -1.28
N LEU A 84 12.42 -14.70 -1.70
CA LEU A 84 11.90 -13.70 -2.63
C LEU A 84 10.81 -12.87 -1.96
N LEU A 85 11.01 -11.55 -1.93
CA LEU A 85 10.12 -10.57 -1.30
C LEU A 85 9.46 -9.66 -2.35
N GLY A 86 8.14 -9.53 -2.28
CA GLY A 86 7.31 -8.79 -3.25
C GLY A 86 7.12 -7.29 -3.01
N GLY A 87 7.94 -6.68 -2.14
CA GLY A 87 7.84 -5.27 -1.75
C GLY A 87 7.32 -5.09 -0.32
N ASP A 88 7.21 -3.83 0.10
CA ASP A 88 6.76 -3.39 1.43
C ASP A 88 7.36 -4.20 2.58
N LEU A 89 8.69 -4.29 2.58
CA LEU A 89 9.46 -4.78 3.70
C LEU A 89 9.29 -3.84 4.91
N PHE A 90 9.15 -2.53 4.69
CA PHE A 90 8.92 -1.53 5.72
C PHE A 90 7.56 -0.83 5.56
N HIS A 91 6.91 -0.50 6.67
CA HIS A 91 5.65 0.24 6.65
C HIS A 91 5.81 1.76 6.41
N GLU A 92 7.03 2.28 6.58
CA GLU A 92 7.36 3.70 6.40
C GLU A 92 8.55 3.82 5.44
N ALA A 93 8.50 4.72 4.46
CA ALA A 93 9.61 4.96 3.51
C ALA A 93 10.89 5.50 4.17
N LYS A 94 10.77 5.99 5.41
CA LYS A 94 11.86 6.47 6.27
C LYS A 94 11.70 5.87 7.67
N PRO A 95 11.81 4.54 7.81
CA PRO A 95 11.48 3.86 9.04
C PRO A 95 12.51 4.16 10.12
N SER A 96 12.08 4.12 11.38
CA SER A 96 12.96 4.46 12.51
C SER A 96 14.25 3.61 12.54
N HIS A 97 15.34 4.17 13.08
CA HIS A 97 16.60 3.43 13.23
C HIS A 97 16.42 2.11 14.02
N ASN A 98 15.44 2.03 14.93
CA ASN A 98 15.09 0.80 15.65
C ASN A 98 14.54 -0.28 14.70
N VAL A 99 13.59 0.09 13.82
CA VAL A 99 13.00 -0.79 12.81
C VAL A 99 14.06 -1.35 11.86
N VAL A 100 14.91 -0.48 11.31
CA VAL A 100 16.03 -0.88 10.43
C VAL A 100 17.01 -1.79 11.18
N THR A 101 17.35 -1.46 12.43
CA THR A 101 18.28 -2.28 13.24
C THR A 101 17.71 -3.66 13.55
N LYS A 102 16.42 -3.78 13.89
CA LYS A 102 15.75 -5.08 14.09
C LYS A 102 15.75 -5.92 12.81
N CYS A 103 15.40 -5.31 11.67
CA CYS A 103 15.44 -5.96 10.34
C CYS A 103 16.85 -6.51 10.03
N ILE A 104 17.88 -5.66 10.16
CA ILE A 104 19.29 -6.04 9.97
C ILE A 104 19.70 -7.19 10.90
N ASN A 105 19.31 -7.17 12.18
CA ASN A 105 19.65 -8.22 13.13
C ASN A 105 19.01 -9.57 12.79
N LEU A 106 17.75 -9.58 12.34
CA LEU A 106 17.06 -10.79 11.89
C LEU A 106 17.69 -11.38 10.62
N LEU A 107 17.92 -10.55 9.60
CA LEU A 107 18.63 -10.95 8.38
C LEU A 107 20.03 -11.50 8.69
N ARG A 108 20.78 -10.85 9.59
CA ARG A 108 22.10 -11.33 10.03
C ARG A 108 22.06 -12.64 10.83
N LYS A 109 20.97 -12.91 11.55
CA LYS A 109 20.79 -14.13 12.35
C LYS A 109 20.51 -15.36 11.48
N TYR A 110 19.69 -15.21 10.45
CA TYR A 110 19.22 -16.35 9.62
C TYR A 110 19.92 -16.45 8.25
N CYS A 111 20.16 -15.33 7.55
CA CYS A 111 20.69 -15.35 6.19
C CYS A 111 22.23 -15.44 6.10
N LEU A 112 22.95 -15.05 7.16
CA LEU A 112 24.42 -15.13 7.22
C LEU A 112 24.89 -16.35 8.03
N ASN A 113 25.26 -17.43 7.33
CA ASN A 113 25.71 -18.68 7.92
C ASN A 113 26.67 -19.42 6.96
N GLU A 114 27.19 -20.60 7.34
CA GLU A 114 28.20 -21.33 6.56
C GLU A 114 27.63 -22.25 5.45
N ARG A 115 26.30 -22.23 5.22
CA ARG A 115 25.66 -23.04 4.19
C ARG A 115 26.10 -22.58 2.79
N GLN A 116 26.52 -23.52 1.95
CA GLN A 116 26.87 -23.20 0.57
C GLN A 116 25.60 -22.95 -0.26
N VAL A 117 25.49 -21.76 -0.85
CA VAL A 117 24.43 -21.43 -1.82
C VAL A 117 24.58 -22.31 -3.06
N LYS A 118 23.49 -23.01 -3.43
CA LYS A 118 23.47 -24.02 -4.51
C LYS A 118 23.10 -23.43 -5.89
N ILE A 119 22.71 -22.16 -5.95
CA ILE A 119 22.29 -21.46 -7.18
C ILE A 119 23.42 -20.64 -7.82
N GLN A 120 23.60 -20.80 -9.13
CA GLN A 120 24.50 -20.00 -9.94
C GLN A 120 23.75 -18.78 -10.51
N PHE A 121 24.32 -17.58 -10.38
CA PHE A 121 23.85 -16.38 -11.06
C PHE A 121 24.40 -16.32 -12.49
N LEU A 122 23.58 -15.92 -13.46
CA LEU A 122 23.92 -15.93 -14.90
C LEU A 122 23.70 -14.59 -15.61
N THR A 123 22.93 -13.65 -15.04
CA THR A 123 22.82 -12.28 -15.58
C THR A 123 24.08 -11.50 -15.28
N ASP A 124 24.48 -10.57 -16.15
CA ASP A 124 25.53 -9.60 -15.86
C ASP A 124 25.18 -8.75 -14.61
N PRO A 125 25.95 -8.82 -13.51
CA PRO A 125 25.69 -8.05 -12.31
C PRO A 125 25.74 -6.53 -12.50
N GLU A 126 26.51 -6.01 -13.46
CA GLU A 126 26.58 -4.57 -13.76
C GLU A 126 25.25 -4.07 -14.35
N VAL A 127 24.57 -4.91 -15.13
CA VAL A 127 23.25 -4.60 -15.70
C VAL A 127 22.15 -4.79 -14.65
N ALA A 128 22.13 -5.94 -13.97
CA ALA A 128 21.13 -6.29 -12.97
C ALA A 128 21.09 -5.31 -11.79
N PHE A 129 22.27 -4.94 -11.28
CA PHE A 129 22.44 -4.03 -10.15
C PHE A 129 22.93 -2.65 -10.61
N SER A 130 22.59 -2.25 -11.83
CA SER A 130 22.92 -0.95 -12.45
C SER A 130 22.53 0.27 -11.59
N HIS A 131 21.52 0.12 -10.72
CA HIS A 131 21.06 1.15 -9.78
C HIS A 131 21.71 1.10 -8.38
N CYS A 132 22.33 -0.02 -7.97
CA CYS A 132 22.96 -0.18 -6.65
C CYS A 132 24.43 0.27 -6.68
N GLU A 133 24.96 0.73 -5.55
CA GLU A 133 26.41 1.02 -5.40
C GLU A 133 27.29 -0.25 -5.40
N GLN A 134 26.71 -1.43 -5.12
CA GLN A 134 27.40 -2.72 -5.23
C GLN A 134 26.92 -3.47 -6.48
N LYS A 135 27.84 -3.73 -7.41
CA LYS A 135 27.61 -4.35 -8.72
C LYS A 135 27.81 -5.87 -8.70
N LYS A 136 27.18 -6.55 -7.73
CA LYS A 136 27.36 -7.99 -7.48
C LYS A 136 26.19 -8.56 -6.69
N VAL A 137 25.91 -9.85 -6.89
CA VAL A 137 25.00 -10.59 -6.01
C VAL A 137 25.70 -10.87 -4.67
N ASN A 138 24.98 -10.75 -3.55
CA ASN A 138 25.60 -10.66 -2.23
C ASN A 138 26.35 -11.93 -1.80
N TYR A 139 25.90 -13.11 -2.23
CA TYR A 139 26.54 -14.39 -1.91
C TYR A 139 27.82 -14.69 -2.70
N GLU A 140 28.17 -13.84 -3.68
CA GLU A 140 29.47 -13.86 -4.36
C GLU A 140 30.48 -12.88 -3.73
N ASP A 141 30.07 -12.09 -2.72
CA ASP A 141 31.00 -11.25 -1.97
C ASP A 141 31.86 -12.07 -1.01
N LYS A 142 33.15 -12.17 -1.32
CA LYS A 142 34.19 -12.87 -0.53
C LYS A 142 34.32 -12.36 0.92
N ASN A 143 33.74 -11.20 1.25
CA ASN A 143 33.72 -10.64 2.60
C ASN A 143 32.51 -11.12 3.45
N PHE A 144 31.48 -11.72 2.84
CA PHE A 144 30.26 -12.16 3.52
C PHE A 144 30.02 -13.66 3.33
N LYS A 145 29.67 -14.35 4.42
CA LYS A 145 29.13 -15.71 4.37
C LYS A 145 27.61 -15.65 4.31
N VAL A 146 27.05 -15.48 3.11
CA VAL A 146 25.60 -15.54 2.88
C VAL A 146 25.24 -17.00 2.60
N GLY A 147 24.35 -17.57 3.42
CA GLY A 147 23.89 -18.96 3.28
C GLY A 147 22.45 -19.10 2.78
N ILE A 148 21.65 -18.03 2.91
CA ILE A 148 20.32 -17.90 2.29
C ILE A 148 20.23 -16.47 1.71
N PRO A 149 20.42 -16.26 0.40
CA PRO A 149 20.29 -14.94 -0.20
C PRO A 149 18.82 -14.51 -0.27
N VAL A 150 18.58 -13.23 0.00
CA VAL A 150 17.27 -12.58 -0.10
C VAL A 150 17.25 -11.70 -1.34
N PHE A 151 16.19 -11.77 -2.14
CA PHE A 151 15.93 -10.90 -3.29
C PHE A 151 14.64 -10.13 -3.02
N SER A 152 14.63 -8.82 -3.28
CA SER A 152 13.46 -7.96 -3.05
C SER A 152 13.31 -6.91 -4.13
N ILE A 153 12.06 -6.64 -4.52
CA ILE A 153 11.66 -5.34 -5.10
C ILE A 153 11.29 -4.36 -3.97
N HIS A 154 10.98 -3.09 -4.28
CA HIS A 154 10.26 -2.21 -3.35
C HIS A 154 8.76 -2.19 -3.67
N GLY A 155 7.94 -1.93 -2.65
CA GLY A 155 6.52 -1.64 -2.78
C GLY A 155 6.23 -0.13 -2.66
N ASN A 156 4.99 0.26 -2.37
CA ASN A 156 4.62 1.68 -2.27
C ASN A 156 4.92 2.31 -0.91
N HIS A 157 5.05 1.54 0.18
CA HIS A 157 5.48 2.06 1.48
C HIS A 157 7.00 2.23 1.57
N ASP A 158 7.79 1.42 0.85
CA ASP A 158 9.27 1.56 0.80
C ASP A 158 9.84 2.12 -0.52
N ASP A 159 8.98 2.69 -1.38
CA ASP A 159 9.35 3.58 -2.49
C ASP A 159 10.14 4.80 -1.97
N PRO A 160 11.37 5.09 -2.47
CA PRO A 160 12.12 6.31 -2.13
C PRO A 160 11.36 7.64 -2.40
N SER A 161 10.25 7.60 -3.15
CA SER A 161 9.22 8.63 -3.38
C SER A 161 9.70 9.92 -4.09
N PHE A 162 10.73 10.57 -3.53
CA PHE A 162 11.34 11.81 -4.01
C PHE A 162 12.88 11.80 -3.91
N GLY A 163 13.48 10.73 -3.37
CA GLY A 163 14.93 10.54 -3.28
C GLY A 163 15.49 9.61 -4.36
N ALA A 164 16.80 9.69 -4.61
CA ALA A 164 17.50 8.67 -5.43
C ALA A 164 17.75 7.36 -4.66
N VAL A 165 17.78 7.44 -3.32
CA VAL A 165 18.17 6.38 -2.39
C VAL A 165 17.07 6.23 -1.34
N GLY A 166 16.49 5.04 -1.22
CA GLY A 166 15.51 4.66 -0.20
C GLY A 166 16.09 3.67 0.82
N THR A 167 15.26 3.19 1.75
CA THR A 167 15.72 2.23 2.77
C THR A 167 16.17 0.89 2.17
N MET A 168 15.58 0.47 1.04
CA MET A 168 16.01 -0.72 0.30
C MET A 168 17.42 -0.58 -0.30
N ASP A 169 17.80 0.60 -0.80
CA ASP A 169 19.18 0.87 -1.23
C ASP A 169 20.17 0.81 -0.05
N VAL A 170 19.75 1.27 1.14
CA VAL A 170 20.55 1.19 2.37
C VAL A 170 20.74 -0.26 2.82
N LEU A 171 19.68 -1.09 2.80
CA LEU A 171 19.81 -2.53 3.09
C LEU A 171 20.71 -3.25 2.06
N ALA A 172 20.57 -2.93 0.77
CA ALA A 172 21.46 -3.49 -0.26
C ALA A 172 22.93 -3.14 -0.01
N ALA A 173 23.22 -1.90 0.40
CA ALA A 173 24.57 -1.46 0.78
C ALA A 173 25.14 -2.20 2.02
N THR A 174 24.31 -2.84 2.86
CA THR A 174 24.79 -3.70 3.96
C THR A 174 25.19 -5.12 3.52
N GLY A 175 24.88 -5.52 2.27
CA GLY A 175 25.09 -6.87 1.75
C GLY A 175 24.05 -7.90 2.18
N LEU A 176 22.96 -7.50 2.85
CA LEU A 176 21.95 -8.44 3.38
C LEU A 176 20.82 -8.78 2.39
N ILE A 177 20.47 -7.87 1.49
CA ILE A 177 19.43 -8.06 0.47
C ILE A 177 19.99 -7.72 -0.92
N ASN A 178 19.64 -8.55 -1.91
CA ASN A 178 19.80 -8.25 -3.33
C ASN A 178 18.58 -7.45 -3.79
N TYR A 179 18.66 -6.13 -3.71
CA TYR A 179 17.62 -5.24 -4.22
C TYR A 179 17.66 -5.23 -5.75
N PHE A 180 16.51 -5.43 -6.40
CA PHE A 180 16.38 -5.50 -7.85
C PHE A 180 15.05 -4.92 -8.36
N GLY A 181 14.86 -4.86 -9.68
CA GLY A 181 13.61 -4.39 -10.28
C GLY A 181 13.32 -2.90 -10.14
N LYS A 182 14.27 -2.09 -9.64
CA LYS A 182 14.20 -0.63 -9.61
C LYS A 182 14.28 -0.07 -11.04
N TRP A 183 13.25 0.63 -11.48
CA TRP A 183 13.27 1.40 -12.72
C TRP A 183 14.10 2.69 -12.54
N SER A 184 14.78 3.13 -13.59
CA SER A 184 15.61 4.35 -13.60
C SER A 184 15.10 5.44 -14.54
N ASP A 185 14.29 5.08 -15.54
CA ASP A 185 13.60 6.00 -16.44
C ASP A 185 12.07 5.80 -16.30
N VAL A 186 11.36 6.87 -15.95
CA VAL A 186 9.89 6.89 -15.81
C VAL A 186 9.15 7.05 -17.14
N THR A 187 9.88 7.31 -18.23
CA THR A 187 9.34 7.54 -19.58
C THR A 187 9.39 6.30 -20.47
N LYS A 188 10.30 5.36 -20.16
CA LYS A 188 10.42 4.04 -20.79
C LYS A 188 11.04 3.04 -19.82
N ILE A 189 10.41 1.88 -19.67
CA ILE A 189 10.87 0.78 -18.79
C ILE A 189 11.27 -0.43 -19.63
N SER A 190 12.45 -0.99 -19.33
CA SER A 190 12.92 -2.28 -19.85
C SER A 190 13.30 -3.16 -18.66
N ILE A 191 12.54 -4.23 -18.39
CA ILE A 191 12.82 -5.16 -17.30
C ILE A 191 13.85 -6.19 -17.76
N VAL A 192 14.99 -6.26 -17.07
CA VAL A 192 16.04 -7.27 -17.27
C VAL A 192 15.84 -8.41 -16.25
N PRO A 193 15.82 -9.69 -16.66
CA PRO A 193 15.66 -10.81 -15.74
C PRO A 193 16.94 -11.08 -14.94
N LEU A 194 16.76 -11.51 -13.70
CA LEU A 194 17.75 -12.24 -12.92
C LEU A 194 17.70 -13.72 -13.32
N LEU A 195 18.76 -14.19 -13.99
CA LEU A 195 18.88 -15.56 -14.46
C LEU A 195 19.63 -16.39 -13.43
N PHE A 196 18.98 -17.47 -12.97
CA PHE A 196 19.52 -18.40 -12.00
C PHE A 196 19.56 -19.82 -12.56
N ARG A 197 20.57 -20.61 -12.20
CA ARG A 197 20.64 -22.04 -12.52
C ARG A 197 20.91 -22.88 -11.28
N LYS A 198 20.19 -24.00 -11.16
CA LYS A 198 20.41 -25.03 -10.16
C LYS A 198 20.36 -26.40 -10.84
N GLY A 199 21.51 -27.07 -10.96
CA GLY A 199 21.61 -28.32 -11.71
C GLY A 199 21.09 -28.17 -13.15
N SER A 200 20.12 -28.98 -13.55
CA SER A 200 19.45 -28.86 -14.86
C SER A 200 18.35 -27.79 -14.97
N THR A 201 17.91 -27.18 -13.86
CA THR A 201 16.86 -26.13 -13.86
C THR A 201 17.46 -24.74 -14.08
N THR A 202 16.83 -23.93 -14.92
CA THR A 202 17.17 -22.50 -15.12
C THR A 202 15.91 -21.65 -14.98
N VAL A 203 15.98 -20.57 -14.21
CA VAL A 203 14.86 -19.66 -13.89
C VAL A 203 15.22 -18.24 -14.33
N ALA A 204 14.27 -17.53 -14.91
CA ALA A 204 14.34 -16.12 -15.26
C ALA A 204 13.36 -15.33 -14.38
N LEU A 205 13.88 -14.67 -13.35
CA LEU A 205 13.11 -13.83 -12.42
C LEU A 205 13.11 -12.38 -12.91
N TYR A 206 11.98 -11.94 -13.44
CA TYR A 206 11.70 -10.55 -13.77
C TYR A 206 11.13 -9.85 -12.52
N GLY A 207 11.51 -8.60 -12.26
CA GLY A 207 11.04 -7.82 -11.11
C GLY A 207 10.61 -6.43 -11.52
N LEU A 208 9.45 -6.00 -11.04
CA LEU A 208 8.93 -4.65 -11.17
C LEU A 208 8.64 -4.08 -9.77
N SER A 209 9.56 -3.26 -9.26
CA SER A 209 9.28 -2.42 -8.08
C SER A 209 8.14 -1.45 -8.36
N TYR A 210 7.42 -1.02 -7.31
CA TYR A 210 6.22 -0.20 -7.41
C TYR A 210 6.36 0.99 -8.38
N MET A 211 5.26 1.27 -9.07
CA MET A 211 5.02 2.52 -9.78
C MET A 211 3.56 2.90 -9.60
N ASN A 212 3.21 4.19 -9.68
CA ASN A 212 1.78 4.55 -9.74
C ASN A 212 1.09 3.82 -10.92
N ASP A 213 0.03 3.07 -10.64
CA ASP A 213 -0.59 2.10 -11.57
C ASP A 213 -1.10 2.79 -12.84
N GLN A 214 -1.60 4.03 -12.72
CA GLN A 214 -2.02 4.82 -13.88
C GLN A 214 -0.83 5.19 -14.78
N ARG A 215 0.37 5.38 -14.23
CA ARG A 215 1.60 5.59 -15.03
C ARG A 215 2.03 4.29 -15.69
N LEU A 216 2.08 3.17 -14.98
CA LEU A 216 2.46 1.88 -15.56
C LEU A 216 1.49 1.48 -16.70
N SER A 217 0.18 1.58 -16.44
CA SER A 217 -0.86 1.32 -17.44
C SER A 217 -0.75 2.25 -18.67
N ARG A 218 -0.29 3.50 -18.51
CA ARG A 218 0.03 4.40 -19.64
C ARG A 218 1.31 3.98 -20.36
N LEU A 219 2.35 3.48 -19.68
CA LEU A 219 3.58 3.01 -20.33
C LEU A 219 3.33 1.74 -21.16
N ILE A 220 2.56 0.78 -20.64
CA ILE A 220 2.15 -0.42 -21.36
C ILE A 220 1.34 -0.06 -22.62
N ARG A 221 0.27 0.74 -22.48
CA ARG A 221 -0.59 1.13 -23.62
C ARG A 221 0.07 2.03 -24.66
N ASN A 222 1.21 2.65 -24.36
CA ASN A 222 2.00 3.45 -25.31
C ASN A 222 3.24 2.70 -25.84
N ASP A 223 3.34 1.39 -25.61
CA ASP A 223 4.45 0.53 -26.04
C ASP A 223 5.83 1.06 -25.57
N LYS A 224 5.89 1.41 -24.28
CA LYS A 224 7.10 1.90 -23.58
C LYS A 224 7.49 1.04 -22.38
N PHE A 225 6.94 -0.16 -22.29
CA PHE A 225 7.19 -1.14 -21.24
C PHE A 225 7.55 -2.46 -21.92
N HIS A 226 8.77 -2.94 -21.71
CA HIS A 226 9.28 -4.12 -22.40
C HIS A 226 10.01 -5.08 -21.46
N PHE A 227 10.02 -6.36 -21.81
CA PHE A 227 10.81 -7.39 -21.15
C PHE A 227 12.02 -7.73 -22.02
N VAL A 228 13.21 -7.67 -21.45
CA VAL A 228 14.46 -8.07 -22.12
C VAL A 228 14.60 -9.58 -22.02
N ARG A 229 14.68 -10.28 -23.16
CA ARG A 229 14.90 -11.73 -23.21
C ARG A 229 16.30 -12.02 -23.77
N GLY A 230 17.01 -12.97 -23.17
CA GLY A 230 18.26 -13.50 -23.70
C GLY A 230 17.98 -14.58 -24.76
N GLU A 231 18.67 -14.53 -25.89
CA GLU A 231 18.51 -15.51 -26.97
C GLU A 231 19.23 -16.84 -26.69
N GLU A 232 20.30 -16.81 -25.87
CA GLU A 232 21.21 -17.96 -25.68
C GLU A 232 20.85 -18.91 -24.53
N THR A 233 19.87 -18.57 -23.69
CA THR A 233 19.64 -19.25 -22.40
C THR A 233 18.75 -20.51 -22.46
N GLY A 234 18.31 -20.93 -23.65
CA GLY A 234 17.37 -22.03 -23.83
C GLY A 234 15.94 -21.62 -23.42
N ASN A 235 15.20 -22.55 -22.79
CA ASN A 235 13.84 -22.29 -22.29
C ASN A 235 13.80 -22.31 -20.75
N PRO A 236 14.15 -21.19 -20.08
CA PRO A 236 14.04 -21.08 -18.63
C PRO A 236 12.56 -21.01 -18.19
N PHE A 237 12.29 -21.30 -16.93
CA PHE A 237 11.02 -20.96 -16.28
C PHE A 237 10.97 -19.46 -16.00
N ASN A 238 9.96 -18.76 -16.50
CA ASN A 238 9.85 -17.30 -16.49
C ASN A 238 8.87 -16.87 -15.41
N MET A 239 9.36 -16.22 -14.37
CA MET A 239 8.53 -15.69 -13.29
C MET A 239 8.65 -14.18 -13.18
N LEU A 240 7.52 -13.49 -12.99
CA LEU A 240 7.47 -12.06 -12.73
C LEU A 240 7.01 -11.83 -11.29
N ILE A 241 7.73 -11.00 -10.53
CA ILE A 241 7.22 -10.41 -9.29
C ILE A 241 6.98 -8.92 -9.48
N LEU A 242 5.82 -8.44 -9.04
CA LEU A 242 5.41 -7.05 -9.20
C LEU A 242 4.59 -6.58 -8.00
N HIS A 243 4.74 -5.32 -7.64
CA HIS A 243 3.99 -4.70 -6.55
C HIS A 243 3.05 -3.62 -7.12
N GLN A 244 1.83 -4.00 -7.49
CA GLN A 244 0.80 -3.16 -8.11
C GLN A 244 -0.60 -3.65 -7.70
N ASN A 245 -1.61 -2.80 -7.87
CA ASN A 245 -3.01 -3.21 -7.76
C ASN A 245 -3.35 -4.27 -8.82
N ARG A 246 -4.07 -5.31 -8.39
CA ARG A 246 -4.65 -6.36 -9.21
C ARG A 246 -6.15 -6.14 -9.40
N ALA A 247 -6.84 -5.69 -8.36
CA ALA A 247 -8.28 -5.41 -8.39
C ALA A 247 -8.60 -4.09 -9.11
N GLN A 248 -9.65 -4.08 -9.93
CA GLN A 248 -10.10 -2.88 -10.63
C GLN A 248 -10.91 -1.96 -9.69
N HIS A 249 -10.20 -1.18 -8.87
CA HIS A 249 -10.82 -0.10 -8.08
C HIS A 249 -11.25 1.10 -8.95
N SER A 250 -10.46 1.44 -9.97
CA SER A 250 -10.79 2.50 -10.93
C SER A 250 -10.19 2.27 -12.33
N LYS A 251 -10.61 3.10 -13.30
CA LYS A 251 -10.20 2.97 -14.71
C LYS A 251 -8.71 3.25 -14.87
N ASN A 252 -7.93 2.18 -15.10
CA ASN A 252 -6.47 2.14 -15.19
C ASN A 252 -5.69 2.26 -13.86
N SER A 253 -6.29 1.98 -12.69
CA SER A 253 -5.54 1.91 -11.41
C SER A 253 -5.21 0.47 -11.00
N PHE A 254 -4.83 -0.37 -11.96
CA PHE A 254 -4.43 -1.76 -11.78
C PHE A 254 -3.63 -2.24 -12.99
N VAL A 255 -3.00 -3.40 -12.90
CA VAL A 255 -2.39 -4.11 -14.04
C VAL A 255 -3.34 -5.19 -14.55
N PRO A 256 -3.92 -5.06 -15.76
CA PRO A 256 -4.71 -6.11 -16.36
C PRO A 256 -3.86 -7.33 -16.71
N GLU A 257 -4.30 -8.52 -16.29
CA GLU A 257 -3.57 -9.79 -16.51
C GLU A 257 -3.44 -10.15 -18.01
N ASP A 258 -4.31 -9.64 -18.88
CA ASP A 258 -4.22 -9.77 -20.35
C ASP A 258 -3.12 -8.93 -21.00
N LEU A 259 -2.60 -7.91 -20.31
CA LEU A 259 -1.47 -7.10 -20.79
C LEU A 259 -0.10 -7.68 -20.38
N LEU A 260 -0.09 -8.79 -19.63
CA LEU A 260 1.13 -9.50 -19.26
C LEU A 260 1.53 -10.52 -20.34
N PRO A 261 2.81 -10.62 -20.74
CA PRO A 261 3.20 -11.46 -21.87
C PRO A 261 2.99 -12.96 -21.67
N ASP A 262 2.46 -13.61 -22.71
CA ASP A 262 2.26 -15.05 -22.93
C ASP A 262 3.46 -15.98 -22.66
N PHE A 263 4.66 -15.45 -22.39
CA PHE A 263 5.84 -16.26 -22.07
C PHE A 263 6.11 -16.39 -20.56
N LEU A 264 5.35 -15.69 -19.72
CA LEU A 264 5.45 -15.80 -18.26
C LEU A 264 4.71 -17.05 -17.77
N ASP A 265 5.39 -17.91 -17.04
CA ASP A 265 4.81 -19.14 -16.49
C ASP A 265 4.07 -18.87 -15.16
N LEU A 266 4.59 -17.95 -14.35
CA LEU A 266 4.07 -17.55 -13.03
C LEU A 266 4.25 -16.04 -12.77
N VAL A 267 3.22 -15.39 -12.23
CA VAL A 267 3.22 -13.99 -11.79
C VAL A 267 2.88 -13.92 -10.30
N ILE A 268 3.65 -13.15 -9.54
CA ILE A 268 3.46 -12.92 -8.11
C ILE A 268 3.11 -11.44 -7.90
N TYR A 269 1.91 -11.17 -7.38
CA TYR A 269 1.47 -9.85 -6.94
C TYR A 269 1.82 -9.65 -5.47
N GLY A 270 2.52 -8.55 -5.14
CA GLY A 270 2.85 -8.17 -3.76
C GLY A 270 1.70 -7.47 -3.04
N HIS A 271 1.51 -6.20 -3.37
CA HIS A 271 0.57 -5.17 -2.85
C HIS A 271 -0.82 -5.60 -2.33
N GLU A 272 -1.36 -6.73 -2.80
CA GLU A 272 -2.72 -7.17 -2.49
C GLU A 272 -2.72 -8.00 -1.20
N HIS A 273 -3.12 -7.39 -0.08
CA HIS A 273 -3.00 -7.96 1.26
C HIS A 273 -3.86 -9.22 1.54
N GLU A 274 -4.85 -9.54 0.69
CA GLU A 274 -5.65 -10.77 0.80
C GLU A 274 -4.79 -12.00 0.42
N CYS A 275 -4.73 -12.99 1.31
CA CYS A 275 -3.89 -14.18 1.15
C CYS A 275 -4.52 -15.21 0.19
N LEU A 276 -4.19 -15.10 -1.11
CA LEU A 276 -4.53 -16.05 -2.17
C LEU A 276 -3.24 -16.73 -2.68
N ILE A 277 -2.54 -17.39 -1.75
CA ILE A 277 -1.18 -17.94 -1.93
C ILE A 277 -1.09 -19.08 -2.96
N MET A 278 -2.17 -19.83 -3.18
CA MET A 278 -2.21 -20.94 -4.13
C MET A 278 -2.34 -20.39 -5.57
N PRO A 279 -1.40 -20.69 -6.49
CA PRO A 279 -1.43 -20.09 -7.83
C PRO A 279 -2.65 -20.53 -8.65
N GLU A 280 -3.47 -19.57 -9.08
CA GLU A 280 -4.60 -19.79 -9.99
C GLU A 280 -4.19 -19.52 -11.45
N GLN A 281 -4.78 -20.22 -12.41
CA GLN A 281 -4.67 -19.86 -13.84
C GLN A 281 -5.42 -18.54 -14.09
N SER A 282 -4.81 -17.57 -14.77
CA SER A 282 -5.48 -16.29 -15.04
C SER A 282 -6.73 -16.47 -15.89
N LYS A 283 -7.80 -15.78 -15.49
CA LYS A 283 -9.10 -15.72 -16.19
C LYS A 283 -9.04 -14.86 -17.45
N LEU A 284 -7.99 -14.04 -17.60
CA LEU A 284 -7.77 -13.12 -18.73
C LEU A 284 -6.66 -13.60 -19.68
N ASN A 285 -5.56 -14.15 -19.15
CA ASN A 285 -4.52 -14.82 -19.94
C ASN A 285 -4.27 -16.26 -19.47
N PRO A 286 -4.97 -17.27 -20.03
CA PRO A 286 -4.84 -18.67 -19.58
C PRO A 286 -3.44 -19.31 -19.67
N LYS A 287 -2.43 -18.62 -20.20
CA LYS A 287 -1.04 -19.11 -20.22
C LYS A 287 -0.29 -18.82 -18.91
N ILE A 288 -0.70 -17.80 -18.16
CA ILE A 288 -0.02 -17.37 -16.94
C ILE A 288 -0.74 -17.92 -15.70
N HIS A 289 0.02 -18.33 -14.70
CA HIS A 289 -0.48 -18.55 -13.34
C HIS A 289 -0.25 -17.30 -12.50
N VAL A 290 -1.17 -16.98 -11.60
CA VAL A 290 -1.11 -15.80 -10.73
C VAL A 290 -1.18 -16.24 -9.27
N CYS A 291 -0.21 -15.78 -8.49
CA CYS A 291 -0.07 -15.99 -7.05
C CYS A 291 -0.14 -14.62 -6.35
N GLN A 292 -0.80 -14.58 -5.20
CA GLN A 292 -0.98 -13.37 -4.41
C GLN A 292 -0.80 -13.73 -2.93
N PRO A 293 0.42 -13.67 -2.38
CA PRO A 293 0.71 -14.21 -1.05
C PRO A 293 -0.09 -13.57 0.09
N GLY A 294 -0.43 -12.29 -0.05
CA GLY A 294 -0.97 -11.47 1.03
C GLY A 294 0.12 -10.99 1.99
N SER A 295 -0.20 -9.93 2.74
CA SER A 295 0.70 -9.33 3.74
C SER A 295 0.88 -10.23 4.97
N SER A 296 2.05 -10.18 5.62
CA SER A 296 2.29 -10.97 6.83
C SER A 296 1.65 -10.39 8.09
N VAL A 297 1.04 -9.19 8.02
CA VAL A 297 0.34 -8.54 9.14
C VAL A 297 -0.93 -7.82 8.66
N ALA A 298 -1.95 -7.76 9.51
CA ALA A 298 -3.17 -6.98 9.24
C ALA A 298 -2.91 -5.48 9.44
N THR A 299 -2.68 -4.76 8.34
CA THR A 299 -2.47 -3.30 8.32
C THR A 299 -3.77 -2.50 8.36
N SER A 300 -4.88 -3.14 7.98
CA SER A 300 -6.21 -2.56 7.92
C SER A 300 -7.25 -3.52 8.48
N LEU A 301 -8.39 -2.98 8.93
CA LEU A 301 -9.52 -3.77 9.42
C LEU A 301 -10.55 -4.02 8.30
N ALA A 302 -10.04 -4.48 7.14
CA ALA A 302 -10.82 -4.83 5.95
C ALA A 302 -11.07 -6.35 5.86
N GLN A 303 -12.06 -6.77 5.08
CA GLN A 303 -12.47 -8.17 5.00
C GLN A 303 -11.35 -9.10 4.49
N GLY A 304 -10.64 -8.74 3.42
CA GLY A 304 -9.56 -9.56 2.85
C GLY A 304 -8.34 -9.74 3.78
N GLU A 305 -8.12 -8.81 4.70
CA GLU A 305 -7.05 -8.90 5.72
C GLU A 305 -7.36 -9.91 6.84
N SER A 306 -8.63 -10.36 6.97
CA SER A 306 -9.03 -11.41 7.92
C SER A 306 -8.81 -12.84 7.41
N VAL A 307 -8.42 -13.02 6.15
CA VAL A 307 -8.02 -14.32 5.60
C VAL A 307 -6.72 -14.78 6.28
N PRO A 308 -6.60 -16.02 6.78
CA PRO A 308 -5.39 -16.52 7.42
C PRO A 308 -4.15 -16.39 6.52
N LYS A 309 -3.11 -15.71 7.01
CA LYS A 309 -1.92 -15.36 6.23
C LYS A 309 -0.95 -16.55 6.10
N HIS A 310 -0.34 -16.67 4.93
CA HIS A 310 0.59 -17.76 4.58
C HIS A 310 1.84 -17.22 3.87
N VAL A 311 2.89 -18.03 3.79
CA VAL A 311 3.99 -17.86 2.82
C VAL A 311 4.09 -19.06 1.89
N GLY A 312 4.68 -18.87 0.71
CA GLY A 312 4.74 -19.88 -0.33
C GLY A 312 6.12 -20.54 -0.42
N LEU A 313 6.17 -21.87 -0.31
CA LEU A 313 7.34 -22.65 -0.66
C LEU A 313 7.23 -23.07 -2.14
N LEU A 314 7.82 -22.26 -3.02
CA LEU A 314 7.84 -22.47 -4.46
C LEU A 314 8.99 -23.41 -4.84
N SER A 315 8.67 -24.59 -5.36
CA SER A 315 9.62 -25.58 -5.88
C SER A 315 9.55 -25.64 -7.40
N ILE A 316 10.65 -25.34 -8.09
CA ILE A 316 10.75 -25.31 -9.56
C ILE A 316 11.68 -26.41 -10.05
N TYR A 317 11.25 -27.19 -11.04
CA TYR A 317 12.04 -28.20 -11.74
C TYR A 317 11.87 -28.07 -13.25
N LYS A 318 12.95 -27.69 -13.94
CA LYS A 318 12.99 -27.34 -15.37
C LYS A 318 11.97 -26.26 -15.72
N ASN A 319 10.81 -26.63 -16.28
CA ASN A 319 9.69 -25.74 -16.62
C ASN A 319 8.40 -26.04 -15.84
N LYS A 320 8.42 -27.01 -14.90
CA LYS A 320 7.30 -27.30 -14.00
C LYS A 320 7.56 -26.68 -12.63
N PHE A 321 6.50 -26.28 -11.95
CA PHE A 321 6.58 -25.72 -10.60
C PHE A 321 5.50 -26.32 -9.69
N LYS A 322 5.69 -26.17 -8.38
CA LYS A 322 4.73 -26.50 -7.33
C LYS A 322 4.82 -25.42 -6.26
N MET A 323 3.69 -24.93 -5.78
CA MET A 323 3.62 -24.09 -4.58
C MET A 323 3.07 -24.93 -3.43
N ASP A 324 3.78 -24.98 -2.31
CA ASP A 324 3.25 -25.46 -1.03
C ASP A 324 2.98 -24.26 -0.12
N GLN A 325 1.77 -24.15 0.44
CA GLN A 325 1.41 -23.08 1.36
C GLN A 325 1.85 -23.40 2.81
N LEU A 326 2.49 -22.44 3.47
CA LEU A 326 2.94 -22.53 4.85
C LEU A 326 2.16 -21.52 5.71
N PRO A 327 1.27 -21.95 6.62
CA PRO A 327 0.47 -21.04 7.45
C PRO A 327 1.34 -20.37 8.52
N LEU A 328 1.17 -19.06 8.71
CA LEU A 328 1.91 -18.29 9.71
C LEU A 328 1.24 -18.36 11.08
N LYS A 329 1.98 -18.81 12.09
CA LYS A 329 1.50 -19.10 13.46
C LYS A 329 1.66 -17.92 14.42
N THR A 330 2.59 -17.02 14.14
CA THR A 330 2.80 -15.80 14.96
C THR A 330 1.79 -14.70 14.69
N VAL A 331 1.03 -14.78 13.60
CA VAL A 331 0.07 -13.74 13.19
C VAL A 331 -1.04 -13.62 14.21
N ARG A 332 -1.37 -12.38 14.59
CA ARG A 332 -2.47 -12.07 15.49
C ARG A 332 -3.80 -12.50 14.86
N PRO A 333 -4.65 -13.27 15.57
CA PRO A 333 -6.00 -13.59 15.09
C PRO A 333 -6.79 -12.34 14.70
N PHE A 334 -7.48 -12.39 13.56
CA PHE A 334 -8.40 -11.34 13.12
C PHE A 334 -9.71 -11.94 12.63
N VAL A 335 -10.83 -11.50 13.22
CA VAL A 335 -12.19 -11.83 12.77
C VAL A 335 -12.87 -10.58 12.23
N PHE A 336 -13.25 -10.62 10.95
CA PHE A 336 -14.18 -9.69 10.33
C PHE A 336 -15.53 -10.38 10.11
N GLU A 337 -16.65 -9.70 10.40
CA GLU A 337 -17.99 -10.25 10.17
C GLU A 337 -19.02 -9.15 9.81
N ASP A 338 -19.97 -9.50 8.93
CA ASP A 338 -21.06 -8.63 8.50
C ASP A 338 -22.36 -8.94 9.24
N LEU A 339 -22.89 -7.99 10.00
CA LEU A 339 -24.14 -8.13 10.75
C LEU A 339 -25.23 -7.26 10.14
N LEU A 340 -26.29 -7.88 9.61
CA LEU A 340 -27.42 -7.18 9.00
C LEU A 340 -28.61 -7.17 9.95
N LEU A 341 -28.80 -6.08 10.68
CA LEU A 341 -29.81 -5.98 11.76
C LEU A 341 -31.25 -6.21 11.27
N ASN A 342 -31.52 -6.00 9.97
CA ASN A 342 -32.81 -6.29 9.36
C ASN A 342 -33.17 -7.79 9.42
N GLU A 343 -32.19 -8.67 9.32
CA GLU A 343 -32.37 -10.14 9.34
C GLU A 343 -32.41 -10.67 10.79
N CYS A 344 -31.81 -9.97 11.77
CA CYS A 344 -31.79 -10.34 13.19
C CYS A 344 -32.96 -9.78 14.02
N ASN A 345 -33.98 -9.18 13.39
CA ASN A 345 -35.04 -8.46 14.11
C ASN A 345 -35.86 -9.33 15.09
N ASP A 346 -36.00 -10.62 14.82
CA ASP A 346 -36.74 -11.55 15.68
C ASP A 346 -35.93 -11.98 16.94
N GLU A 347 -34.62 -11.73 16.95
CA GLU A 347 -33.71 -12.01 18.09
C GLU A 347 -33.52 -10.79 19.00
N ILE A 348 -33.82 -9.58 18.52
CA ILE A 348 -33.65 -8.31 19.24
C ILE A 348 -34.83 -8.05 20.19
N SER A 349 -34.54 -7.80 21.47
CA SER A 349 -35.55 -7.62 22.50
C SER A 349 -36.52 -6.45 22.22
N THR A 350 -37.82 -6.72 22.30
CA THR A 350 -38.88 -5.70 22.15
C THR A 350 -39.32 -5.05 23.47
N PHE A 351 -38.68 -5.41 24.59
CA PHE A 351 -39.03 -4.93 25.95
C PHE A 351 -38.22 -3.71 26.43
N LYS A 352 -37.24 -3.26 25.66
CA LYS A 352 -36.38 -2.09 25.94
C LYS A 352 -36.54 -1.03 24.85
N SER A 353 -35.85 0.11 24.95
CA SER A 353 -35.71 0.98 23.77
C SER A 353 -34.93 0.23 22.67
N ARG A 354 -35.18 0.56 21.40
CA ARG A 354 -34.55 -0.14 20.27
C ARG A 354 -33.01 -0.07 20.33
N THR A 355 -32.47 1.09 20.70
CA THR A 355 -31.02 1.29 20.88
C THR A 355 -30.44 0.36 21.94
N GLU A 356 -31.03 0.29 23.13
CA GLU A 356 -30.56 -0.59 24.22
C GLU A 356 -30.66 -2.07 23.85
N ALA A 357 -31.71 -2.45 23.11
CA ALA A 357 -31.91 -3.83 22.66
C ALA A 357 -30.92 -4.25 21.56
N VAL A 358 -30.57 -3.35 20.64
CA VAL A 358 -29.53 -3.60 19.63
C VAL A 358 -28.14 -3.63 20.28
N GLU A 359 -27.85 -2.73 21.23
CA GLU A 359 -26.57 -2.74 21.95
C GLU A 359 -26.40 -4.04 22.76
N GLU A 360 -27.43 -4.49 23.48
CA GLU A 360 -27.43 -5.78 24.19
C GLU A 360 -27.30 -6.98 23.24
N PHE A 361 -27.98 -6.98 22.10
CA PHE A 361 -27.84 -8.04 21.10
C PHE A 361 -26.42 -8.11 20.53
N VAL A 362 -25.83 -6.97 20.16
CA VAL A 362 -24.47 -6.89 19.62
C VAL A 362 -23.42 -7.24 20.68
N ASP A 363 -23.60 -6.83 21.94
CA ASP A 363 -22.76 -7.22 23.08
C ASP A 363 -22.72 -8.75 23.24
N ASN A 364 -23.89 -9.39 23.26
CA ASN A 364 -24.00 -10.85 23.29
C ASN A 364 -23.38 -11.53 22.05
N TYR A 365 -23.52 -10.94 20.86
CA TYR A 365 -22.94 -11.48 19.62
C TYR A 365 -21.40 -11.44 19.63
N VAL A 366 -20.80 -10.35 20.13
CA VAL A 366 -19.34 -10.25 20.28
C VAL A 366 -18.82 -11.28 21.29
N GLU A 367 -19.46 -11.42 22.45
CA GLU A 367 -19.03 -12.37 23.49
C GLU A 367 -19.22 -13.84 23.11
N ASN A 368 -20.34 -14.21 22.48
CA ASN A 368 -20.70 -15.61 22.27
C ASN A 368 -20.40 -16.13 20.85
N VAL A 369 -20.05 -15.26 19.89
CA VAL A 369 -19.72 -15.65 18.50
C VAL A 369 -18.34 -15.18 18.08
N LEU A 370 -18.05 -13.88 18.17
CA LEU A 370 -16.80 -13.33 17.59
C LEU A 370 -15.56 -13.66 18.42
N ILE A 371 -15.62 -13.55 19.75
CA ILE A 371 -14.50 -13.87 20.64
C ILE A 371 -14.16 -15.38 20.60
N PRO A 372 -15.12 -16.33 20.66
CA PRO A 372 -14.85 -17.75 20.47
C PRO A 372 -14.20 -18.06 19.12
N ARG A 373 -14.75 -17.55 18.01
CA ARG A 373 -14.17 -17.72 16.67
C ARG A 373 -12.77 -17.12 16.53
N ALA A 374 -12.47 -16.02 17.23
CA ALA A 374 -11.13 -15.46 17.28
C ALA A 374 -10.16 -16.31 18.13
N THR A 375 -10.68 -17.10 19.07
CA THR A 375 -9.91 -18.05 19.89
C THR A 375 -9.58 -19.32 19.09
N GLU A 376 -10.46 -19.75 18.18
CA GLU A 376 -10.22 -20.87 17.24
C GLU A 376 -9.05 -20.62 16.25
N LEU A 377 -8.63 -19.36 16.09
CA LEU A 377 -7.49 -18.95 15.26
C LEU A 377 -6.16 -18.90 16.02
N LEU A 378 -6.13 -19.27 17.31
CA LEU A 378 -4.89 -19.44 18.06
C LEU A 378 -4.21 -20.76 17.68
N THR A 379 -2.88 -20.72 17.52
CA THR A 379 -2.08 -21.86 17.05
C THR A 379 -1.15 -22.43 18.13
N ASP A 380 -1.41 -22.10 19.40
CA ASP A 380 -0.58 -22.38 20.58
C ASP A 380 0.90 -21.93 20.47
N HIS A 381 1.24 -21.07 19.51
CA HIS A 381 2.62 -20.67 19.28
C HIS A 381 3.07 -19.63 20.34
N PRO A 382 4.19 -19.82 21.06
CA PRO A 382 4.57 -18.96 22.20
C PRO A 382 4.77 -17.48 21.89
N MET A 383 4.95 -17.12 20.61
CA MET A 383 5.10 -15.73 20.15
C MET A 383 3.82 -15.16 19.50
N GLN A 384 2.73 -15.93 19.40
CA GLN A 384 1.47 -15.43 18.86
C GLN A 384 0.78 -14.46 19.83
N PRO A 385 0.37 -13.26 19.39
CA PRO A 385 -0.36 -12.32 20.24
C PRO A 385 -1.75 -12.84 20.64
N GLN A 386 -2.00 -12.87 21.95
CA GLN A 386 -3.20 -13.49 22.54
C GLN A 386 -4.47 -12.64 22.41
N LYS A 387 -4.33 -11.32 22.20
CA LYS A 387 -5.47 -10.41 22.00
C LYS A 387 -5.83 -10.34 20.51
N PRO A 388 -7.01 -10.80 20.08
CA PRO A 388 -7.42 -10.75 18.69
C PRO A 388 -7.74 -9.33 18.21
N LEU A 389 -7.79 -9.17 16.89
CA LEU A 389 -8.52 -8.12 16.21
C LEU A 389 -9.96 -8.59 15.96
N ILE A 390 -10.94 -7.72 16.21
CA ILE A 390 -12.34 -7.98 15.87
C ILE A 390 -12.90 -6.76 15.12
N ARG A 391 -13.57 -6.99 13.99
CA ARG A 391 -14.28 -5.97 13.23
C ARG A 391 -15.69 -6.46 12.89
N LEU A 392 -16.70 -5.75 13.37
CA LEU A 392 -18.11 -6.05 13.13
C LEU A 392 -18.72 -4.91 12.31
N ARG A 393 -19.05 -5.17 11.04
CA ARG A 393 -19.66 -4.22 10.11
C ARG A 393 -21.18 -4.35 10.22
N ILE A 394 -21.81 -3.40 10.89
CA ILE A 394 -23.23 -3.40 11.26
C ILE A 394 -24.04 -2.63 10.21
N PHE A 395 -24.79 -3.37 9.40
CA PHE A 395 -25.73 -2.81 8.42
C PHE A 395 -27.08 -2.54 9.09
N TYR A 396 -27.48 -1.27 9.10
CA TYR A 396 -28.69 -0.79 9.80
C TYR A 396 -29.61 0.01 8.85
N SER A 397 -30.90 0.13 9.17
CA SER A 397 -31.86 0.87 8.31
C SER A 397 -32.61 1.99 9.05
N ASN A 398 -32.70 1.93 10.37
CA ASN A 398 -33.35 2.95 11.19
C ASN A 398 -32.28 3.60 12.08
N ASP A 399 -32.26 4.93 12.18
CA ASP A 399 -31.24 5.62 12.99
C ASP A 399 -31.35 5.28 14.50
N ASN A 400 -32.51 4.77 14.95
CA ASN A 400 -32.69 4.19 16.29
C ASN A 400 -31.97 2.84 16.50
N ASP A 401 -31.44 2.20 15.45
CA ASP A 401 -30.60 1.00 15.54
C ASP A 401 -29.16 1.34 15.99
N MET A 402 -28.74 2.61 15.97
CA MET A 402 -27.39 3.04 16.34
C MET A 402 -27.27 3.23 17.86
N PHE A 403 -26.16 2.75 18.43
CA PHE A 403 -25.73 2.99 19.82
C PHE A 403 -24.33 3.64 19.84
N ASP A 404 -23.87 4.11 21.01
CA ASP A 404 -22.51 4.66 21.18
C ASP A 404 -21.45 3.54 21.11
N PRO A 405 -20.62 3.46 20.04
CA PRO A 405 -19.63 2.40 19.90
C PRO A 405 -18.55 2.47 20.98
N LEU A 406 -18.22 3.69 21.44
CA LEU A 406 -17.16 3.91 22.42
C LEU A 406 -17.60 3.40 23.80
N ARG A 407 -18.87 3.58 24.17
CA ARG A 407 -19.46 3.03 25.40
C ARG A 407 -19.32 1.51 25.47
N LEU A 408 -19.75 0.81 24.42
CA LEU A 408 -19.67 -0.66 24.37
C LEU A 408 -18.21 -1.15 24.28
N SER A 409 -17.35 -0.45 23.52
CA SER A 409 -15.94 -0.85 23.35
C SER A 409 -15.13 -0.95 24.66
N GLN A 410 -15.50 -0.17 25.68
CA GLN A 410 -14.79 -0.15 26.98
C GLN A 410 -14.79 -1.53 27.66
N LYS A 411 -15.86 -2.31 27.48
CA LYS A 411 -15.97 -3.70 27.98
C LYS A 411 -14.84 -4.60 27.44
N TYR A 412 -14.41 -4.36 26.21
CA TYR A 412 -13.47 -5.21 25.46
C TYR A 412 -12.01 -4.75 25.51
N TYR A 413 -11.70 -3.64 26.19
CA TYR A 413 -10.36 -3.03 26.23
C TYR A 413 -9.25 -4.00 26.69
N HIS A 414 -9.57 -4.93 27.59
CA HIS A 414 -8.63 -5.96 28.06
C HIS A 414 -8.68 -7.27 27.25
N VAL A 415 -9.64 -7.42 26.33
CA VAL A 415 -9.86 -8.63 25.52
C VAL A 415 -9.27 -8.49 24.12
N VAL A 416 -9.64 -7.43 23.38
CA VAL A 416 -9.19 -7.22 21.99
C VAL A 416 -8.01 -6.24 21.90
N ALA A 417 -7.33 -6.25 20.76
CA ALA A 417 -6.22 -5.34 20.47
C ALA A 417 -6.66 -3.99 19.85
N ASN A 418 -7.87 -3.93 19.27
CA ASN A 418 -8.41 -2.76 18.56
C ASN A 418 -9.73 -2.22 19.16
N PRO A 419 -9.84 -1.98 20.48
CA PRO A 419 -11.13 -1.73 21.14
C PRO A 419 -11.92 -0.57 20.51
N HIS A 420 -11.26 0.55 20.23
CA HIS A 420 -11.91 1.74 19.62
C HIS A 420 -12.42 1.51 18.19
N ASP A 421 -11.98 0.44 17.52
CA ASP A 421 -12.25 0.17 16.12
C ASP A 421 -13.07 -1.13 15.90
N ILE A 422 -13.72 -1.69 16.93
CA ILE A 422 -14.51 -2.93 16.81
C ILE A 422 -15.69 -2.75 15.84
N PHE A 423 -16.49 -1.70 16.03
CA PHE A 423 -17.77 -1.55 15.34
C PHE A 423 -17.66 -0.58 14.15
N LEU A 424 -18.29 -0.93 13.02
CA LEU A 424 -18.45 -0.07 11.85
C LEU A 424 -19.92 -0.07 11.42
N PHE A 425 -20.63 1.02 11.69
CA PHE A 425 -22.01 1.18 11.22
C PHE A 425 -22.05 1.60 9.74
N ARG A 426 -22.91 0.96 8.94
CA ARG A 426 -23.23 1.39 7.56
C ARG A 426 -24.73 1.43 7.34
N LYS A 427 -25.25 2.58 6.89
CA LYS A 427 -26.68 2.76 6.61
C LYS A 427 -27.04 2.03 5.32
N CYS A 428 -28.13 1.27 5.32
CA CYS A 428 -28.55 0.46 4.18
C CYS A 428 -30.06 0.53 3.93
N SER A 429 -30.48 0.11 2.74
CA SER A 429 -31.90 -0.08 2.45
C SER A 429 -32.46 -1.27 3.23
N SER A 430 -33.67 -1.13 3.78
CA SER A 430 -34.39 -2.21 4.48
C SER A 430 -34.75 -3.43 3.60
N LYS A 431 -34.42 -3.39 2.30
CA LYS A 431 -34.55 -4.50 1.34
C LYS A 431 -33.23 -5.24 1.08
N LEU A 432 -32.09 -4.75 1.59
CA LEU A 432 -30.80 -5.43 1.49
C LEU A 432 -30.88 -6.78 2.22
N LYS A 433 -30.18 -7.79 1.68
CA LYS A 433 -30.01 -9.12 2.29
C LYS A 433 -28.53 -9.45 2.36
N LYS A 434 -28.12 -10.31 3.29
CA LYS A 434 -26.68 -10.62 3.48
C LYS A 434 -26.00 -11.17 2.22
N LYS A 435 -26.74 -11.91 1.39
CA LYS A 435 -26.29 -12.42 0.07
C LYS A 435 -26.02 -11.36 -1.01
N ASP A 436 -26.49 -10.12 -0.81
CA ASP A 436 -26.38 -9.01 -1.77
C ASP A 436 -25.24 -8.05 -1.40
N ILE A 437 -24.51 -8.32 -0.31
CA ILE A 437 -23.29 -7.64 0.08
C ILE A 437 -22.13 -8.25 -0.71
N ILE A 438 -21.38 -7.44 -1.45
CA ILE A 438 -20.25 -7.88 -2.29
C ILE A 438 -18.94 -7.68 -1.51
N PRO A 439 -18.20 -8.75 -1.15
CA PRO A 439 -17.02 -8.65 -0.27
C PRO A 439 -15.92 -7.70 -0.78
N SER A 440 -15.62 -7.74 -2.08
CA SER A 440 -14.40 -7.16 -2.67
C SER A 440 -14.49 -5.69 -3.10
N ASN A 441 -15.65 -5.03 -2.94
CA ASN A 441 -15.93 -3.75 -3.62
C ASN A 441 -16.62 -2.69 -2.74
N GLN A 442 -16.67 -2.90 -1.43
CA GLN A 442 -17.37 -1.99 -0.49
C GLN A 442 -16.50 -1.46 0.66
N ASP A 443 -15.34 -2.04 0.99
CA ASP A 443 -14.52 -1.58 2.13
C ASP A 443 -13.80 -0.23 1.91
N LEU A 444 -13.93 0.36 0.72
CA LEU A 444 -13.61 1.77 0.47
C LEU A 444 -14.31 2.68 1.51
N GLY A 445 -13.62 3.72 1.96
CA GLY A 445 -14.18 4.79 2.79
C GLY A 445 -15.06 5.75 2.00
N GLU A 446 -15.89 6.54 2.68
CA GLU A 446 -16.77 7.55 2.03
C GLU A 446 -15.99 8.48 1.09
N ILE A 447 -14.78 8.88 1.49
CA ILE A 447 -13.89 9.75 0.71
C ILE A 447 -13.41 9.05 -0.57
N GLU A 448 -13.08 7.76 -0.52
CA GLU A 448 -12.65 6.98 -1.68
C GLU A 448 -13.82 6.68 -2.62
N GLU A 449 -15.03 6.51 -2.08
CA GLU A 449 -16.25 6.39 -2.87
C GLU A 449 -16.53 7.66 -3.71
N ILE A 450 -16.17 8.84 -3.19
CA ILE A 450 -16.28 10.12 -3.90
C ILE A 450 -15.20 10.28 -4.99
N PHE A 451 -14.07 9.60 -4.85
CA PHE A 451 -13.04 9.48 -5.90
C PHE A 451 -13.34 8.35 -6.92
N ARG A 452 -14.50 7.69 -6.86
CA ARG A 452 -14.91 6.74 -7.91
C ARG A 452 -15.35 7.50 -9.17
N PHE A 453 -14.74 7.14 -10.29
CA PHE A 453 -14.93 7.83 -11.56
C PHE A 453 -16.11 7.24 -12.34
N ASP A 454 -17.16 8.03 -12.54
CA ASP A 454 -18.24 7.70 -13.49
C ASP A 454 -17.90 8.23 -14.90
N GLU A 455 -18.33 7.54 -15.97
CA GLU A 455 -17.79 7.75 -17.32
C GLU A 455 -18.24 9.06 -18.01
N GLY A 456 -19.17 9.80 -17.40
CA GLY A 456 -19.72 11.05 -17.94
C GLY A 456 -19.03 12.34 -17.49
N ASP A 457 -18.10 12.30 -16.54
CA ASP A 457 -17.71 13.50 -15.78
C ASP A 457 -16.54 14.32 -16.33
N LYS A 458 -16.63 15.64 -16.13
CA LYS A 458 -15.74 16.64 -16.75
C LYS A 458 -14.36 16.72 -16.07
N ASP A 459 -13.34 17.01 -16.88
CA ASP A 459 -11.91 17.02 -16.54
C ASP A 459 -11.51 17.69 -15.21
N TRP A 460 -12.23 18.71 -14.74
CA TRP A 460 -11.91 19.42 -13.49
C TRP A 460 -12.09 18.54 -12.22
N LYS A 461 -12.97 17.54 -12.26
CA LYS A 461 -13.15 16.53 -11.20
C LYS A 461 -11.97 15.54 -11.06
N ARG A 462 -10.98 15.57 -11.96
CA ARG A 462 -9.80 14.68 -11.90
C ARG A 462 -8.69 15.16 -10.95
N SER A 463 -8.92 16.24 -10.22
CA SER A 463 -7.97 16.78 -9.22
C SER A 463 -8.42 16.42 -7.80
N VAL A 464 -7.47 16.25 -6.87
CA VAL A 464 -7.78 16.00 -5.46
C VAL A 464 -8.53 17.21 -4.87
N GLN A 465 -8.14 18.43 -5.26
CA GLN A 465 -8.86 19.68 -4.95
C GLN A 465 -10.31 19.64 -5.43
N GLY A 466 -10.58 19.04 -6.59
CA GLY A 466 -11.93 18.83 -7.14
C GLY A 466 -12.77 17.89 -6.28
N GLY A 467 -12.27 16.68 -5.98
CA GLY A 467 -13.01 15.71 -5.16
C GLY A 467 -13.26 16.17 -3.72
N ILE A 468 -12.29 16.84 -3.09
CA ILE A 468 -12.49 17.50 -1.78
C ILE A 468 -13.57 18.58 -1.89
N SER A 469 -13.58 19.36 -2.98
CA SER A 469 -14.58 20.40 -3.20
C SER A 469 -15.98 19.86 -3.45
N ASP A 470 -16.11 18.67 -4.03
CA ASP A 470 -17.41 18.05 -4.28
C ASP A 470 -17.92 17.30 -3.04
N TYR A 471 -17.05 16.68 -2.22
CA TYR A 471 -17.44 16.09 -0.93
C TYR A 471 -18.16 17.10 -0.04
N PHE A 472 -17.51 18.23 0.26
CA PHE A 472 -18.06 19.25 1.16
C PHE A 472 -19.20 20.10 0.54
N LYS A 473 -19.62 19.79 -0.69
CA LYS A 473 -20.80 20.38 -1.36
C LYS A 473 -21.99 19.42 -1.47
N GLN A 474 -21.86 18.16 -1.07
CA GLN A 474 -23.01 17.27 -0.94
C GLN A 474 -23.90 17.76 0.22
N ASP A 475 -25.23 17.74 0.05
CA ASP A 475 -26.18 18.31 1.02
C ASP A 475 -25.98 17.78 2.46
N ASP A 476 -25.62 16.50 2.61
CA ASP A 476 -25.34 15.84 3.89
C ASP A 476 -23.99 16.23 4.53
N GLN A 477 -23.17 17.03 3.85
CA GLN A 477 -21.78 17.38 4.20
C GLN A 477 -21.55 18.90 4.29
N VAL A 478 -22.40 19.71 3.65
CA VAL A 478 -22.38 21.19 3.72
C VAL A 478 -22.39 21.65 5.18
N GLY A 479 -21.50 22.59 5.52
CA GLY A 479 -21.39 23.16 6.88
C GLY A 479 -20.73 22.26 7.94
N LYS A 480 -20.20 21.07 7.58
CA LYS A 480 -19.36 20.28 8.51
C LYS A 480 -17.99 20.91 8.76
N LEU A 481 -17.43 21.61 7.77
CA LEU A 481 -16.26 22.46 7.94
C LEU A 481 -16.67 23.79 8.59
N THR A 482 -16.54 23.88 9.91
CA THR A 482 -16.94 25.08 10.68
C THR A 482 -15.79 26.04 10.98
N VAL A 483 -14.55 25.55 11.07
CA VAL A 483 -13.36 26.37 11.37
C VAL A 483 -12.47 26.55 10.14
N LEU A 484 -12.16 25.48 9.40
CA LEU A 484 -11.36 25.53 8.17
C LEU A 484 -12.25 25.93 6.97
N SER A 485 -11.75 26.76 6.05
CA SER A 485 -12.44 27.00 4.77
C SER A 485 -11.94 26.02 3.69
N LEU A 486 -12.85 25.58 2.81
CA LEU A 486 -12.54 24.66 1.70
C LEU A 486 -11.47 25.23 0.75
N ASN A 487 -11.50 26.55 0.50
CA ASN A 487 -10.55 27.20 -0.40
C ASN A 487 -9.15 27.24 0.22
N GLU A 488 -9.02 27.47 1.53
CA GLU A 488 -7.72 27.42 2.20
C GLU A 488 -7.20 26.00 2.38
N LEU A 489 -8.07 25.00 2.58
CA LEU A 489 -7.68 23.57 2.60
C LEU A 489 -7.06 23.14 1.25
N ASN A 490 -7.68 23.55 0.13
CA ASN A 490 -7.13 23.33 -1.21
C ASN A 490 -5.82 24.11 -1.45
N ARG A 491 -5.67 25.30 -0.86
CA ARG A 491 -4.42 26.09 -0.91
C ARG A 491 -3.28 25.41 -0.12
N ALA A 492 -3.57 24.86 1.06
CA ALA A 492 -2.60 24.11 1.86
C ALA A 492 -2.20 22.79 1.18
N LEU A 493 -3.15 22.06 0.60
CA LEU A 493 -2.88 20.88 -0.23
C LEU A 493 -1.96 21.22 -1.41
N SER A 494 -2.20 22.34 -2.09
CA SER A 494 -1.37 22.75 -3.24
C SER A 494 0.04 23.20 -2.79
N ARG A 495 0.19 23.89 -1.64
CA ARG A 495 1.52 24.13 -1.02
C ARG A 495 2.24 22.81 -0.70
N PHE A 496 1.54 21.87 -0.08
CA PHE A 496 2.10 20.57 0.32
C PHE A 496 2.58 19.77 -0.90
N VAL A 497 1.78 19.69 -1.97
CA VAL A 497 2.10 18.92 -3.18
C VAL A 497 3.10 19.64 -4.09
N ASP A 498 2.83 20.90 -4.47
CA ASP A 498 3.59 21.60 -5.52
C ASP A 498 4.90 22.22 -4.98
N THR A 499 4.93 22.60 -3.70
CA THR A 499 6.11 23.21 -3.06
C THR A 499 6.78 22.33 -2.00
N ASN A 500 6.31 21.08 -1.83
CA ASN A 500 6.82 20.09 -0.86
C ASN A 500 6.84 20.62 0.59
N ASP A 501 5.85 21.44 0.93
CA ASP A 501 5.76 22.17 2.18
C ASP A 501 5.03 21.34 3.26
N VAL A 502 5.81 20.59 4.02
CA VAL A 502 5.34 19.67 5.07
C VAL A 502 4.56 20.38 6.19
N ASN A 503 4.74 21.70 6.36
CA ASN A 503 4.08 22.48 7.41
C ASN A 503 2.75 23.13 6.95
N ALA A 504 2.44 23.12 5.65
CA ALA A 504 1.32 23.89 5.08
C ALA A 504 -0.04 23.65 5.76
N PHE A 505 -0.31 22.42 6.22
CA PHE A 505 -1.54 22.09 6.96
C PHE A 505 -1.50 22.51 8.44
N ASN A 506 -0.33 22.44 9.09
CA ASN A 506 -0.18 22.91 10.47
C ASN A 506 -0.34 24.43 10.54
N GLU A 507 0.33 25.16 9.64
CA GLU A 507 0.19 26.61 9.50
C GLU A 507 -1.26 27.02 9.20
N LEU A 508 -1.97 26.26 8.33
CA LEU A 508 -3.38 26.50 8.05
C LEU A 508 -4.24 26.37 9.32
N VAL A 509 -4.06 25.31 10.10
CA VAL A 509 -4.84 25.07 11.33
C VAL A 509 -4.53 26.12 12.38
N GLU A 510 -3.25 26.44 12.62
CA GLU A 510 -2.85 27.50 13.56
C GLU A 510 -3.40 28.87 13.15
N HIS A 511 -3.32 29.22 11.86
CA HIS A 511 -3.87 30.45 11.32
C HIS A 511 -5.39 30.53 11.50
N GLN A 512 -6.14 29.51 11.05
CA GLN A 512 -7.60 29.54 11.12
C GLN A 512 -8.14 29.50 12.56
N VAL A 513 -7.50 28.75 13.46
CA VAL A 513 -7.84 28.78 14.89
C VAL A 513 -7.59 30.17 15.48
N LYS A 514 -6.45 30.80 15.17
CA LYS A 514 -6.11 32.14 15.65
C LYS A 514 -7.09 33.21 15.15
N GLU A 515 -7.39 33.23 13.86
CA GLU A 515 -8.31 34.22 13.27
C GLU A 515 -9.74 34.02 13.79
N THR A 516 -10.21 32.76 13.90
CA THR A 516 -11.53 32.46 14.50
C THR A 516 -11.61 32.91 15.96
N VAL A 517 -10.56 32.67 16.77
CA VAL A 517 -10.51 33.15 18.16
C VAL A 517 -10.44 34.67 18.24
N SER A 518 -9.73 35.33 17.33
CA SER A 518 -9.65 36.79 17.28
C SER A 518 -11.02 37.41 16.95
N TYR A 519 -11.73 36.87 15.95
CA TYR A 519 -13.10 37.28 15.63
C TYR A 519 -14.04 37.16 16.85
N LEU A 520 -14.03 36.01 17.54
CA LEU A 520 -14.86 35.79 18.73
C LEU A 520 -14.52 36.75 19.89
N LEU A 521 -13.30 37.29 19.96
CA LEU A 521 -12.92 38.29 20.96
C LEU A 521 -13.34 39.71 20.55
N GLU A 522 -13.48 39.98 19.26
CA GLU A 522 -13.83 41.30 18.70
C GLU A 522 -15.34 41.48 18.46
N ASP A 523 -16.10 40.40 18.22
CA ASP A 523 -17.56 40.39 17.98
C ASP A 523 -18.41 40.85 19.20
N GLY A 524 -17.77 41.06 20.36
CA GLY A 524 -18.37 41.70 21.54
C GLY A 524 -19.51 40.92 22.22
N ARG A 525 -19.83 39.71 21.75
CA ARG A 525 -20.82 38.82 22.35
C ARG A 525 -20.27 38.16 23.62
N ASP A 526 -21.13 38.04 24.61
CA ASP A 526 -20.82 37.50 25.94
C ASP A 526 -21.04 35.97 25.95
N TYR A 527 -20.11 35.24 25.33
CA TYR A 527 -20.14 33.78 25.17
C TYR A 527 -19.96 33.05 26.50
N LYS A 528 -21.06 32.55 27.08
CA LYS A 528 -21.08 31.97 28.44
C LYS A 528 -21.04 30.45 28.46
N ASN A 529 -21.44 29.80 27.38
CA ASN A 529 -21.46 28.36 27.28
C ASN A 529 -20.99 27.87 25.89
N LYS A 530 -20.75 26.56 25.79
CA LYS A 530 -20.22 25.92 24.57
C LYS A 530 -21.12 26.11 23.34
N GLN A 531 -22.43 26.23 23.52
CA GLN A 531 -23.37 26.42 22.42
C GLN A 531 -23.21 27.82 21.81
N ASP A 532 -23.10 28.87 22.63
CA ASP A 532 -22.87 30.25 22.18
C ASP A 532 -21.60 30.35 21.32
N ILE A 533 -20.52 29.67 21.75
CA ILE A 533 -19.24 29.64 21.03
C ILE A 533 -19.39 28.92 19.68
N LEU A 534 -20.12 27.80 19.63
CA LEU A 534 -20.40 27.07 18.40
C LEU A 534 -21.30 27.86 17.42
N GLU A 535 -22.16 28.74 17.93
CA GLU A 535 -22.96 29.67 17.12
C GLU A 535 -22.07 30.79 16.54
N GLY A 536 -21.24 31.43 17.37
CA GLY A 536 -20.28 32.44 16.90
C GLY A 536 -19.28 31.93 15.86
N ILE A 537 -18.81 30.68 15.98
CA ILE A 537 -17.94 30.04 14.96
C ILE A 537 -18.67 29.86 13.62
N LYS A 538 -19.96 29.49 13.65
CA LYS A 538 -20.78 29.35 12.44
C LYS A 538 -21.00 30.70 11.75
N ASP A 539 -21.35 31.73 12.53
CA ASP A 539 -21.52 33.09 12.01
C ASP A 539 -20.24 33.58 11.32
N TYR A 540 -19.08 33.34 11.93
CA TYR A 540 -17.78 33.67 11.33
C TYR A 540 -17.53 32.90 10.02
N SER A 541 -17.81 31.60 9.96
CA SER A 541 -17.64 30.82 8.72
C SER A 541 -18.54 31.34 7.59
N ILE A 542 -19.80 31.67 7.89
CA ILE A 542 -20.74 32.25 6.92
C ILE A 542 -20.27 33.63 6.44
N ALA A 543 -19.84 34.50 7.35
CA ALA A 543 -19.31 35.82 7.01
C ALA A 543 -18.05 35.73 6.12
N ARG A 544 -17.16 34.78 6.43
CA ARG A 544 -15.97 34.48 5.64
C ARG A 544 -16.34 33.95 4.24
N GLU A 545 -17.24 32.99 4.13
CA GLU A 545 -17.68 32.42 2.85
C GLU A 545 -18.27 33.49 1.93
N LEU A 546 -19.15 34.37 2.44
CA LEU A 546 -19.68 35.51 1.69
C LEU A 546 -18.55 36.43 1.21
N SER A 547 -17.58 36.75 2.06
CA SER A 547 -16.42 37.57 1.67
C SER A 547 -15.52 36.90 0.62
N GLU A 548 -15.41 35.56 0.63
CA GLU A 548 -14.67 34.79 -0.37
C GLU A 548 -15.40 34.70 -1.72
N GLU A 549 -16.73 34.86 -1.75
CA GLU A 549 -17.53 34.95 -2.98
C GLU A 549 -17.51 36.37 -3.59
N ASP A 550 -17.67 37.42 -2.78
CA ASP A 550 -17.56 38.81 -3.25
C ASP A 550 -16.19 39.08 -3.90
N ASN A 551 -15.10 38.61 -3.30
CA ASN A 551 -13.76 38.73 -3.86
C ASN A 551 -13.58 37.97 -5.19
N LYS A 552 -14.37 36.91 -5.47
CA LYS A 552 -14.35 36.22 -6.78
C LYS A 552 -15.16 36.98 -7.83
N ASN A 553 -16.24 37.65 -7.43
CA ASN A 553 -17.07 38.46 -8.33
C ASN A 553 -16.44 39.81 -8.73
N VAL A 554 -15.54 40.36 -7.89
CA VAL A 554 -14.74 41.54 -8.27
C VAL A 554 -13.67 41.18 -9.31
N ASN A 555 -12.93 40.09 -9.09
CA ASN A 555 -11.81 39.68 -9.98
C ASN A 555 -12.23 39.13 -11.35
N SER A 556 -13.53 38.93 -11.62
CA SER A 556 -14.03 38.40 -12.89
C SER A 556 -14.43 39.47 -13.92
N ASN A 557 -14.26 40.77 -13.59
CA ASN A 557 -14.68 41.89 -14.45
C ASN A 557 -13.52 42.71 -15.07
N ASP A 558 -12.27 42.55 -14.61
CA ASP A 558 -11.10 43.30 -15.09
C ASP A 558 -10.18 42.46 -16.00
N ASP A 559 -10.75 41.92 -17.10
CA ASP A 559 -10.02 41.13 -18.11
C ASP A 559 -9.23 42.05 -19.08
N ALA A 560 -8.30 42.85 -18.53
CA ALA A 560 -7.51 43.85 -19.24
C ALA A 560 -6.08 44.02 -18.68
N LEU A 561 -5.16 43.16 -19.12
CA LEU A 561 -3.72 43.16 -18.77
C LEU A 561 -3.02 44.53 -18.94
N PRO A 562 -2.40 45.08 -17.88
CA PRO A 562 -1.37 46.12 -17.99
C PRO A 562 0.05 45.51 -17.99
N ASP A 563 0.88 45.91 -18.94
CA ASP A 563 2.30 45.52 -19.05
C ASP A 563 3.18 46.28 -18.03
N ASP A 564 3.66 45.59 -16.98
CA ASP A 564 4.35 46.24 -15.85
C ASP A 564 5.85 46.46 -16.11
N THR A 565 6.17 47.60 -16.71
CA THR A 565 7.55 48.11 -16.82
C THR A 565 7.74 49.46 -16.10
N HIS A 566 8.18 49.37 -14.84
CA HIS A 566 8.81 50.40 -13.99
C HIS A 566 8.63 51.91 -14.33
N ALA A 567 7.92 52.65 -13.45
CA ALA A 567 8.10 54.10 -13.28
C ALA A 567 8.02 54.56 -11.81
N LYS A 568 8.78 55.60 -11.43
CA LYS A 568 8.86 56.15 -10.05
C LYS A 568 8.43 57.62 -9.97
N LYS A 569 7.74 58.01 -8.89
CA LYS A 569 7.77 59.33 -8.15
C LYS A 569 6.74 59.25 -6.99
N ARG A 570 7.05 59.54 -5.71
CA ARG A 570 7.41 60.83 -5.03
C ARG A 570 6.34 61.93 -5.19
N GLY A 571 5.71 62.51 -4.15
CA GLY A 571 5.74 62.28 -2.68
C GLY A 571 5.64 63.59 -1.84
N LYS A 572 5.13 63.52 -0.59
CA LYS A 572 5.17 64.52 0.53
C LYS A 572 4.56 63.84 1.79
N TYR A 573 5.23 63.69 2.95
CA TYR A 573 5.56 64.66 4.04
C TYR A 573 4.32 65.30 4.70
N GLN A 574 4.20 65.39 6.05
CA GLN A 574 5.26 65.60 7.07
C GLN A 574 5.06 64.88 8.44
N LYS A 575 6.19 64.52 9.09
CA LYS A 575 6.55 64.65 10.54
C LYS A 575 5.72 63.91 11.63
N LEU A 576 6.23 63.62 12.84
CA LEU A 576 7.50 63.91 13.56
C LEU A 576 8.21 62.57 13.92
N ASP A 577 9.55 62.41 13.80
CA ASP A 577 10.64 62.71 14.78
C ASP A 577 10.61 61.71 15.99
N ASP A 578 11.67 61.01 16.46
CA ASP A 578 13.14 61.20 16.40
C ASP A 578 14.00 59.89 16.34
N GLU A 579 15.22 60.03 15.79
CA GLU A 579 16.58 59.50 16.15
C GLU A 579 16.82 58.07 16.73
N GLU A 580 17.94 57.35 16.49
CA GLU A 580 19.04 57.37 15.49
C GLU A 580 19.64 55.92 15.45
N ALA A 581 19.93 55.31 14.28
CA ALA A 581 21.21 55.29 13.54
C ALA A 581 22.31 54.34 14.14
N ASP A 582 23.21 53.72 13.35
CA ASP A 582 23.50 53.91 11.93
C ASP A 582 24.19 52.71 11.20
N CYS A 583 24.19 52.76 9.84
CA CYS A 583 25.21 52.36 8.83
C CYS A 583 26.14 51.11 8.97
N LEU A 584 26.65 50.40 7.93
CA LEU A 584 26.48 50.31 6.45
C LEU A 584 26.81 48.83 6.04
N GLN A 585 26.23 48.13 5.05
CA GLN A 585 25.98 48.37 3.61
C GLN A 585 27.16 48.02 2.64
N ASN A 586 26.83 47.30 1.55
CA ASN A 586 27.54 47.19 0.24
C ASN A 586 28.86 46.36 0.17
N ASN A 587 29.29 45.75 -0.95
CA ASN A 587 28.76 45.48 -2.32
C ASN A 587 29.55 44.26 -2.92
N THR A 588 29.39 43.67 -4.12
CA THR A 588 28.67 43.95 -5.40
C THR A 588 28.39 42.63 -6.18
N LYS A 589 27.73 42.66 -7.35
CA LYS A 589 27.71 41.56 -8.35
C LYS A 589 28.36 41.98 -9.68
N ARG A 590 29.23 41.15 -10.31
CA ARG A 590 29.08 40.61 -11.71
C ARG A 590 30.30 39.89 -12.34
N SER A 591 29.97 38.84 -13.10
CA SER A 591 30.54 38.33 -14.39
C SER A 591 32.02 37.89 -14.57
N LYS A 592 32.18 36.56 -14.75
CA LYS A 592 32.81 35.83 -15.88
C LYS A 592 34.07 36.42 -16.59
N ALA A 593 35.18 35.68 -16.59
CA ALA A 593 35.83 35.11 -17.79
C ALA A 593 36.98 34.11 -17.44
N LYS A 594 37.41 33.29 -18.41
CA LYS A 594 38.51 32.29 -18.30
C LYS A 594 39.87 32.89 -18.68
N VAL A 595 40.98 32.31 -18.18
CA VAL A 595 42.17 31.87 -18.96
C VAL A 595 43.14 31.07 -18.04
N SER A 596 44.07 30.30 -18.62
CA SER A 596 44.86 29.25 -17.93
C SER A 596 46.39 29.46 -17.95
N LYS A 597 47.07 29.02 -16.87
CA LYS A 597 48.39 28.35 -16.75
C LYS A 597 48.82 28.39 -15.25
N LYS A 598 49.20 27.30 -14.55
CA LYS A 598 50.22 26.23 -14.74
C LYS A 598 51.60 26.63 -14.18
N ILE A 599 52.05 25.94 -13.11
CA ILE A 599 53.44 25.54 -12.70
C ILE A 599 53.56 25.40 -11.15
N SER A 600 54.36 24.41 -10.68
CA SER A 600 54.87 24.13 -9.30
C SER A 600 53.87 24.13 -8.12
N ALA A 601 53.68 23.09 -7.31
CA ALA A 601 54.55 22.02 -6.80
C ALA A 601 55.63 22.49 -5.80
N LEU A 602 55.40 22.20 -4.51
CA LEU A 602 56.42 22.08 -3.46
C LEU A 602 55.81 21.33 -2.26
N ASP A 603 56.41 20.23 -1.85
CA ASP A 603 56.08 19.51 -0.62
C ASP A 603 56.53 20.29 0.62
N ILE A 604 55.96 19.97 1.80
CA ILE A 604 56.77 19.63 2.98
C ILE A 604 55.96 18.85 4.03
N SER A 605 56.65 17.84 4.54
CA SER A 605 56.23 16.77 5.45
C SER A 605 55.68 17.16 6.83
N THR A 606 54.73 16.35 7.31
CA THR A 606 54.61 15.81 8.69
C THR A 606 54.71 16.74 9.91
N SER A 607 53.73 16.60 10.82
CA SER A 607 54.03 15.98 12.13
C SER A 607 52.76 15.39 12.75
N SER A 608 52.93 14.48 13.72
CA SER A 608 51.85 13.90 14.50
C SER A 608 51.83 14.47 15.92
N ARG A 609 50.63 14.60 16.52
CA ARG A 609 50.39 14.05 17.86
C ARG A 609 48.92 14.05 18.25
N SER A 610 48.57 12.99 18.99
CA SER A 610 47.33 12.85 19.73
C SER A 610 47.35 13.67 21.02
N LYS A 611 46.16 14.03 21.51
CA LYS A 611 45.89 14.19 22.94
C LYS A 611 44.44 13.86 23.25
N LYS A 612 44.23 13.09 24.31
CA LYS A 612 42.94 13.01 25.01
C LYS A 612 42.72 14.31 25.79
N ILE A 613 41.48 14.75 25.87
CA ILE A 613 40.75 14.74 27.15
C ILE A 613 39.51 13.87 26.91
#